data_AF-A0A7H8MRN6-F1
#
_entry.id   AF-A0A7H8MRN6-F1
#
_cell.length_a   1.000
_cell.length_b   1.000
_cell.length_c   1.000
_cell.angle_alpha   90.00
_cell.angle_beta   90.00
_cell.angle_gamma   90.00
#
_symmetry.space_group_name_H-M   'P 1'
#
loop_
_entity.id
_entity.type
_entity.pdbx_description
1 polymer ?
#
loop_
_entity_poly.entity_id
_entity_poly.type
_entity_poly.pdbx_seq_one_letter_code
_entity_poly.pdbx_strand_id
1 'polypeptide(L)'
;MWSEGTGERVDGSEPVISAQERLADVMAAAVEVAAESGESGTYTAEVARTLTAVVGKVGARIAVEAETRGFRSGWGEAVALASGGSEGGAQVFRMAAAPEK
;
A
#
# COMPACT_ATOMS: atom_id res chain seq x y z
N MET A 1 -22.93 -11.13 -41.55
CA MET A 1 -22.71 -9.90 -40.78
C MET A 1 -22.97 -10.23 -39.32
N TRP A 2 -21.92 -10.62 -38.61
CA TRP A 2 -21.95 -10.87 -37.16
C TRP A 2 -20.79 -10.06 -36.62
N SER A 3 -21.10 -9.01 -35.86
CA SER A 3 -20.11 -8.18 -35.17
C SER A 3 -19.59 -8.94 -33.96
N GLU A 4 -18.31 -9.31 -33.98
CA GLU A 4 -17.56 -9.61 -32.77
C GLU A 4 -17.34 -8.29 -32.02
N GLY A 5 -18.20 -8.03 -31.03
CA GLY A 5 -17.96 -7.02 -30.02
C GLY A 5 -16.83 -7.51 -29.12
N THR A 6 -15.68 -6.86 -29.23
CA THR A 6 -14.52 -6.99 -28.35
C THR A 6 -14.95 -6.79 -26.89
N GLY A 7 -15.09 -7.90 -26.16
CA GLY A 7 -15.15 -7.90 -24.72
C GLY A 7 -13.78 -7.57 -24.15
N GLU A 8 -13.44 -6.28 -24.12
CA GLU A 8 -12.39 -5.77 -23.26
C GLU A 8 -12.79 -6.13 -21.83
N ARG A 9 -12.11 -7.14 -21.27
CA ARG A 9 -12.23 -7.45 -19.85
C ARG A 9 -11.73 -6.21 -19.11
N VAL A 10 -12.65 -5.41 -18.59
CA VAL A 10 -12.35 -4.40 -17.58
C VAL A 10 -11.67 -5.15 -16.44
N ASP A 11 -10.35 -4.98 -16.34
CA ASP A 11 -9.54 -5.43 -15.22
C ASP A 11 -10.15 -4.83 -13.96
N GLY A 12 -10.81 -5.66 -13.16
CA GLY A 12 -11.50 -5.30 -11.93
C GLY A 12 -10.56 -4.92 -10.78
N SER A 13 -9.33 -4.50 -11.08
CA SER A 13 -8.46 -3.85 -10.12
C SER A 13 -8.89 -2.39 -10.02
N GLU A 14 -9.80 -2.09 -9.09
CA GLU A 14 -9.95 -0.72 -8.60
C GLU A 14 -8.54 -0.14 -8.35
N PRO A 15 -8.24 1.10 -8.77
CA PRO A 15 -6.93 1.70 -8.57
C PRO A 15 -6.61 1.68 -7.08
N VAL A 16 -5.68 0.80 -6.68
CA VAL A 16 -5.23 0.70 -5.30
C VAL A 16 -4.29 1.87 -5.06
N ILE A 17 -4.85 3.01 -4.65
CA ILE A 17 -4.08 4.19 -4.26
C ILE A 17 -3.09 3.77 -3.17
N SER A 18 -1.81 4.08 -3.38
CA SER A 18 -0.77 3.68 -2.44
C SER A 18 -0.96 4.37 -1.08
N ALA A 19 -0.42 3.78 -0.02
CA ALA A 19 -0.47 4.41 1.32
C ALA A 19 0.17 5.81 1.31
N GLN A 20 1.26 5.95 0.55
CA GLN A 20 2.00 7.19 0.38
C GLN A 20 1.17 8.26 -0.36
N GLU A 21 0.47 7.86 -1.41
CA GLU A 21 -0.40 8.74 -2.20
C GLU A 21 -1.61 9.20 -1.39
N ARG A 22 -2.25 8.29 -0.64
CA ARG A 22 -3.32 8.68 0.31
C ARG A 22 -2.84 9.67 1.38
N LEU A 23 -1.60 9.51 1.87
CA LEU A 23 -1.04 10.46 2.83
C LEU A 23 -0.71 11.80 2.17
N ALA A 24 -0.21 11.79 0.93
CA ALA A 24 0.07 13.00 0.16
C ALA A 24 -1.20 13.83 -0.08
N ASP A 25 -2.32 13.19 -0.40
CA ASP A 25 -3.61 13.87 -0.59
C ASP A 25 -4.09 14.55 0.70
N VAL A 26 -3.93 13.89 1.84
CA VAL A 26 -4.28 14.46 3.16
C VAL A 26 -3.38 15.65 3.50
N MET A 27 -2.09 15.57 3.17
CA MET A 27 -1.15 16.69 3.34
C MET A 27 -1.53 17.87 2.45
N ALA A 28 -1.88 17.61 1.18
CA ALA A 28 -2.31 18.65 0.25
C ALA A 28 -3.56 19.37 0.78
N ALA A 29 -4.58 18.60 1.21
CA ALA A 29 -5.80 19.16 1.80
C ALA A 29 -5.52 19.98 3.07
N ALA A 30 -4.63 19.51 3.96
CA ALA A 30 -4.26 20.25 5.17
C ALA A 30 -3.55 21.57 4.84
N VAL A 31 -2.73 21.60 3.78
CA VAL A 31 -2.05 22.82 3.31
C VAL A 31 -3.03 23.80 2.67
N GLU A 32 -3.99 23.35 1.87
CA GLU A 32 -5.06 24.20 1.34
C GLU A 32 -5.85 24.86 2.47
N VAL A 33 -6.27 24.09 3.47
CA VAL A 33 -6.99 24.64 4.64
C VAL A 33 -6.13 25.66 5.39
N ALA A 34 -4.83 25.40 5.55
CA ALA A 34 -3.92 26.35 6.18
C ALA A 34 -3.80 27.65 5.37
N ALA A 35 -3.71 27.57 4.05
CA ALA A 35 -3.63 28.72 3.15
C ALA A 35 -4.92 29.56 3.20
N GLU A 36 -6.09 28.92 3.08
CA GLU A 36 -7.39 29.58 3.15
C GLU A 36 -7.63 30.22 4.53
N SER A 37 -7.20 29.54 5.60
CA SER A 37 -7.22 30.10 6.95
C SER A 37 -6.31 31.32 7.08
N GLY A 38 -5.15 31.31 6.38
CA GLY A 38 -4.21 32.42 6.34
C GLY A 38 -4.80 33.64 5.62
N GLU A 39 -5.41 33.42 4.46
CA GLU A 39 -6.08 34.47 3.68
C GLU A 39 -7.27 35.09 4.41
N SER A 40 -8.04 34.29 5.14
CA SER A 40 -9.17 34.75 5.96
C SER A 40 -8.76 35.38 7.30
N GLY A 41 -7.47 35.36 7.65
CA GLY A 41 -6.97 35.85 8.95
C GLY A 41 -7.36 34.98 10.15
N THR A 42 -7.79 33.74 9.91
CA THR A 42 -8.23 32.78 10.94
C THR A 42 -7.17 31.73 11.28
N TYR A 43 -6.02 31.75 10.59
CA TYR A 43 -4.93 30.85 10.91
C TYR A 43 -4.32 31.19 12.28
N THR A 44 -4.50 30.29 13.24
CA THR A 44 -3.98 30.41 14.61
C THR A 44 -3.07 29.24 14.97
N ALA A 45 -2.34 29.36 16.08
CA ALA A 45 -1.56 28.26 16.64
C ALA A 45 -2.43 27.04 17.03
N GLU A 46 -3.72 27.23 17.31
CA GLU A 46 -4.66 26.13 17.55
C GLU A 46 -5.05 25.42 16.26
N VAL A 47 -5.30 26.17 15.18
CA VAL A 47 -5.54 25.60 13.84
C VAL A 47 -4.32 24.81 13.37
N ALA A 48 -3.12 25.37 13.50
CA ALA A 48 -1.87 24.68 13.15
C ALA A 48 -1.69 23.36 13.91
N ARG A 49 -1.93 23.36 15.23
CA ARG A 49 -1.87 22.15 16.06
C ARG A 49 -2.93 21.13 15.67
N THR A 50 -4.13 21.59 15.36
CA THR A 50 -5.24 20.73 14.93
C THR A 50 -4.93 20.06 13.60
N LEU A 51 -4.49 20.80 12.59
CA LEU A 51 -4.08 20.25 11.30
C LEU A 51 -2.94 19.23 11.46
N THR A 52 -1.94 19.56 12.29
CA THR A 52 -0.84 18.63 12.61
C THR A 52 -1.37 17.33 13.24
N ALA A 53 -2.30 17.43 14.20
CA ALA A 53 -2.89 16.26 14.84
C ALA A 53 -3.73 15.41 13.88
N VAL A 54 -4.48 16.04 12.97
CA VAL A 54 -5.28 15.35 11.95
C VAL A 54 -4.37 14.58 10.99
N VAL A 55 -3.36 15.25 10.43
CA VAL A 55 -2.37 14.61 9.56
C VAL A 55 -1.70 13.45 10.26
N GLY A 56 -1.22 13.65 11.50
CA GLY A 56 -0.54 12.60 12.27
C GLY A 56 -1.45 11.40 12.54
N LYS A 57 -2.71 11.63 12.91
CA LYS A 57 -3.69 10.56 13.17
C LYS A 57 -4.03 9.77 11.90
N VAL A 58 -4.23 10.45 10.78
CA VAL A 58 -4.53 9.79 9.51
C VAL A 58 -3.32 9.03 8.99
N GLY A 59 -2.12 9.60 9.08
CA GLY A 59 -0.87 8.92 8.74
C GLY A 59 -0.65 7.64 9.54
N ALA A 60 -0.88 7.68 10.86
CA ALA A 60 -0.81 6.49 11.70
C ALA A 60 -1.81 5.40 11.29
N ARG A 61 -3.05 5.78 10.94
CA ARG A 61 -4.06 4.84 10.45
C ARG A 61 -3.65 4.19 9.12
N ILE A 62 -3.16 5.00 8.18
CA ILE A 62 -2.69 4.53 6.87
C ILE A 62 -1.53 3.55 7.03
N ALA A 63 -0.59 3.82 7.94
CA ALA A 63 0.53 2.92 8.23
C ALA A 63 0.04 1.55 8.73
N VAL A 64 -0.87 1.52 9.72
CA VAL A 64 -1.45 0.28 10.24
C VAL A 64 -2.20 -0.51 9.16
N GLU A 65 -2.95 0.18 8.30
CA GLU A 65 -3.65 -0.45 7.18
C GLU A 65 -2.67 -1.07 6.17
N ALA A 66 -1.58 -0.37 5.85
CA ALA A 66 -0.54 -0.85 4.95
C ALA A 66 0.19 -2.07 5.53
N GLU A 67 0.54 -2.05 6.82
CA GLU A 67 1.16 -3.16 7.53
C GLU A 67 0.25 -4.40 7.55
N THR A 68 -1.04 -4.21 7.88
CA THR A 68 -2.02 -5.30 7.93
C THR A 68 -2.21 -5.93 6.54
N ARG A 69 -2.27 -5.09 5.49
CA ARG A 69 -2.38 -5.57 4.11
C ARG A 69 -1.13 -6.33 3.69
N GLY A 70 0.05 -5.82 4.02
CA GLY A 70 1.34 -6.48 3.75
C GLY A 70 1.44 -7.83 4.46
N PHE A 71 1.08 -7.88 5.75
CA PHE A 71 1.04 -9.12 6.52
C PHE A 71 0.09 -10.15 5.89
N ARG A 72 -1.13 -9.74 5.54
CA ARG A 72 -2.13 -10.62 4.92
C ARG A 72 -1.66 -11.16 3.57
N SER A 73 -1.05 -10.31 2.73
CA SER A 73 -0.49 -10.72 1.44
C SER A 73 0.63 -11.74 1.62
N GLY A 74 1.65 -11.38 2.43
CA GLY A 74 2.81 -12.24 2.67
C GLY A 74 2.44 -13.56 3.35
N TRP A 75 1.45 -13.55 4.25
CA TRP A 75 0.94 -14.79 4.85
C TRP A 75 0.20 -15.66 3.82
N GLY A 76 -0.64 -15.06 2.96
CA GLY A 76 -1.30 -15.78 1.87
C GLY A 76 -0.30 -16.42 0.90
N GLU A 77 0.76 -15.69 0.56
CA GLU A 77 1.87 -16.20 -0.26
C GLU A 77 2.61 -17.35 0.44
N ALA A 78 2.94 -17.21 1.73
CA ALA A 78 3.59 -18.27 2.51
C ALA A 78 2.73 -19.53 2.64
N VAL A 79 1.42 -19.38 2.87
CA VAL A 79 0.47 -20.50 2.92
C VAL A 79 0.36 -21.17 1.54
N ALA A 80 0.31 -20.40 0.46
CA ALA A 80 0.28 -20.95 -0.90
C ALA A 80 1.56 -21.75 -1.22
N LEU A 81 2.73 -21.26 -0.80
CA LEU A 81 4.00 -22.00 -0.91
C LEU A 81 4.02 -23.27 -0.07
N ALA A 82 3.50 -23.23 1.15
CA ALA A 82 3.44 -24.40 2.05
C ALA A 82 2.44 -25.47 1.57
N SER A 83 1.30 -25.05 1.01
CA SER A 83 0.26 -25.95 0.51
C SER A 83 0.52 -26.46 -0.91
N GLY A 84 1.29 -25.72 -1.72
CA GLY A 84 1.85 -26.20 -3.00
C GLY A 84 3.08 -27.10 -2.85
N GLY A 85 3.62 -27.26 -1.63
CA GLY A 85 4.82 -28.06 -1.34
C GLY A 85 4.61 -29.57 -1.18
N SER A 86 3.42 -30.11 -1.51
CA SER A 86 3.14 -31.55 -1.39
C SER A 86 3.37 -32.37 -2.68
N GLU A 87 4.03 -31.82 -3.71
CA GLU A 87 4.55 -32.61 -4.84
C GLU A 87 6.09 -32.69 -4.90
N GLY A 88 6.82 -32.04 -3.99
CA GLY A 88 8.29 -32.10 -3.98
C GLY A 88 8.87 -31.88 -2.59
N GLY A 89 9.27 -32.96 -1.93
CA GLY A 89 9.93 -32.93 -0.62
C GLY A 89 11.17 -32.04 -0.58
N ALA A 90 11.55 -31.64 0.64
CA ALA A 90 12.68 -30.77 0.95
C ALA A 90 13.89 -31.02 0.03
N GLN A 91 14.18 -30.06 -0.87
CA GLN A 91 15.34 -30.16 -1.74
C GLN A 91 16.61 -29.85 -0.94
N VAL A 92 17.29 -30.91 -0.52
CA VAL A 92 18.64 -30.83 0.03
C VAL A 92 19.60 -30.52 -1.13
N PHE A 93 20.01 -29.26 -1.24
CA PHE A 93 21.01 -28.87 -2.21
C PHE A 93 22.40 -29.33 -1.73
N ARG A 94 22.94 -30.40 -2.32
CA ARG A 94 24.29 -30.88 -2.01
C ARG A 94 25.30 -29.96 -2.71
N MET A 95 26.05 -29.17 -1.95
CA MET A 95 27.17 -28.38 -2.50
C MET A 95 28.21 -29.35 -3.09
N ALA A 96 28.54 -29.17 -4.37
CA ALA A 96 29.62 -29.91 -5.00
C ALA A 96 30.94 -29.54 -4.33
N ALA A 97 31.69 -30.54 -3.87
CA ALA A 97 33.04 -30.35 -3.34
C ALA A 97 33.91 -29.71 -4.44
N ALA A 98 34.63 -28.66 -4.06
CA ALA A 98 35.54 -27.96 -4.96
C ALA A 98 36.57 -28.94 -5.54
N PRO A 99 36.92 -28.84 -6.84
CA PRO A 99 37.94 -29.69 -7.42
C PRO A 99 39.30 -29.37 -6.78
N GLU A 100 39.94 -30.37 -6.18
CA GLU A 100 41.33 -30.29 -5.78
C GLU A 100 42.24 -30.26 -7.02
N LYS A 101 43.33 -29.49 -6.91
CA LYS A 101 44.22 -29.05 -8.00
C LYS A 101 44.95 -30.18 -8.72
#